data_AF-A0A353H4T7-F1
#
_entry.id   AF-A0A353H4T7-F1
#
_cell.length_a   1.000
_cell.length_b   1.000
_cell.length_c   1.000
_cell.angle_alpha   90.00
_cell.angle_beta   90.00
_cell.angle_gamma   90.00
#
_symmetry.space_group_name_H-M   'P 1'
#
loop_
_entity.id
_entity.type
_entity.pdbx_description
1 polymer ?
#
loop_
_entity_poly.entity_id
_entity_poly.type
_entity_poly.pdbx_seq_one_letter_code
_entity_poly.pdbx_strand_id
1 'polypeptide(L)'
;MNRLFEIFFIFLLLVVSSGIVCITEAQEYGGGPIVFIKPVRAVIFEHRFHLGKKLNCLSCHPDLFAKKAGEVEEKEDFTMASFNRGKYCGKCHDGTTAFSVNTKCVWCHIGVQGHKRLEEYELGK
;
A
#
# COMPACT_ATOMS: atom_id res chain seq x y z
N MET A 1 -6.43 -47.26 -26.49
CA MET A 1 -6.75 -46.00 -25.78
C MET A 1 -5.70 -45.73 -24.72
N ASN A 2 -4.91 -44.68 -24.95
CA ASN A 2 -4.52 -43.69 -23.95
C ASN A 2 -3.84 -44.19 -22.66
N ARG A 3 -2.59 -44.68 -22.72
CA ARG A 3 -1.69 -44.63 -21.55
C ARG A 3 -0.53 -43.67 -21.73
N LEU A 4 0.03 -43.60 -22.94
CA LEU A 4 1.03 -42.57 -23.29
C LEU A 4 0.43 -41.16 -23.33
N PHE A 5 -0.84 -41.02 -23.75
CA PHE A 5 -1.55 -39.74 -23.74
C PHE A 5 -1.88 -39.27 -22.31
N GLU A 6 -2.23 -40.20 -21.41
CA GLU A 6 -2.47 -39.92 -19.98
C GLU A 6 -1.20 -39.48 -19.25
N ILE A 7 -0.06 -40.14 -19.51
CA ILE A 7 1.23 -39.78 -18.89
C ILE A 7 1.70 -38.40 -19.37
N PHE A 8 1.45 -38.06 -20.64
CA PHE A 8 1.78 -36.73 -21.18
C PHE A 8 0.88 -35.64 -20.57
N PHE A 9 -0.40 -35.93 -20.33
CA PHE A 9 -1.34 -35.01 -19.66
C PHE A 9 -0.99 -34.77 -18.19
N ILE A 10 -0.57 -35.82 -17.47
CA ILE A 10 -0.16 -35.72 -16.06
C ILE A 10 1.15 -34.92 -15.92
N PHE A 11 2.10 -35.08 -16.84
CA PHE A 11 3.35 -34.32 -16.82
C PHE A 11 3.13 -32.84 -17.15
N LEU A 12 2.20 -32.53 -18.07
CA LEU A 12 1.83 -31.16 -18.41
C LEU A 12 1.15 -30.43 -17.22
N LEU A 13 0.33 -31.13 -16.44
CA LEU A 13 -0.30 -30.59 -15.21
C LEU A 13 0.71 -30.25 -14.09
N LEU A 14 1.81 -31.01 -13.98
CA LEU A 14 2.84 -30.78 -12.97
C LEU A 14 3.79 -29.64 -13.31
N VAL A 15 4.03 -29.34 -14.59
CA VAL A 15 4.88 -28.22 -15.00
C VAL A 15 4.16 -26.87 -14.87
N VAL A 16 2.83 -26.83 -15.00
CA VAL A 16 2.03 -25.59 -14.88
C VAL A 16 1.99 -25.07 -13.44
N SER A 17 2.11 -25.93 -12.42
CA SER A 17 2.06 -25.50 -11.01
C SER A 17 3.33 -24.75 -10.55
N SER A 18 4.46 -24.96 -11.23
CA SER A 18 5.75 -24.35 -10.85
C SER A 18 5.92 -22.91 -11.38
N GLY A 19 5.06 -22.46 -12.31
CA GLY A 19 5.17 -21.13 -12.93
C GLY A 19 4.24 -20.05 -12.35
N ILE A 20 3.34 -20.39 -11.42
CA ILE A 20 2.27 -19.50 -10.94
C ILE A 20 2.60 -18.74 -9.65
N VAL A 21 3.70 -19.09 -8.96
CA VAL A 21 3.95 -18.61 -7.58
C VAL A 21 4.42 -17.14 -7.49
N CYS A 22 4.90 -16.51 -8.56
CA CYS A 22 5.54 -15.19 -8.45
C CYS A 22 4.60 -13.95 -8.45
N ILE A 23 3.27 -14.11 -8.44
CA ILE A 23 2.34 -12.94 -8.53
C ILE A 23 1.66 -12.62 -7.19
N THR A 24 1.85 -13.41 -6.12
CA THR A 24 1.01 -13.29 -4.93
C THR A 24 1.47 -12.25 -3.89
N GLU A 25 2.76 -11.92 -3.79
CA GLU A 25 3.24 -11.09 -2.68
C GLU A 25 2.77 -9.64 -2.73
N ALA A 26 2.77 -9.00 -3.91
CA ALA A 26 2.32 -7.62 -4.06
C ALA A 26 0.79 -7.47 -3.90
N GLN A 27 0.05 -8.52 -4.25
CA GLN A 27 -1.41 -8.55 -4.14
C GLN A 27 -1.86 -8.82 -2.68
N GLU A 28 -1.09 -9.59 -1.91
CA GLU A 28 -1.44 -9.98 -0.54
C GLU A 28 -1.48 -8.80 0.43
N TYR A 29 -0.63 -7.78 0.22
CA TYR A 29 -0.53 -6.62 1.11
C TYR A 29 -1.24 -5.35 0.62
N GLY A 30 -2.12 -5.44 -0.39
CA GLY A 30 -2.89 -4.28 -0.86
C GLY A 30 -2.08 -3.26 -1.65
N GLY A 31 -0.96 -3.68 -2.27
CA GLY A 31 0.00 -2.80 -2.93
C GLY A 31 1.15 -2.39 -2.01
N GLY A 32 2.26 -1.96 -2.62
CA GLY A 32 3.45 -1.50 -1.89
C GLY A 32 3.25 -0.18 -1.14
N PRO A 33 4.36 0.43 -0.66
CA PRO A 33 4.32 1.80 -0.16
C PRO A 33 3.80 2.77 -1.22
N ILE A 34 3.06 3.78 -0.77
CA ILE A 34 2.67 4.93 -1.56
C ILE A 34 3.47 6.13 -1.05
N VAL A 35 4.06 6.89 -1.95
CA VAL A 35 4.68 8.18 -1.64
C VAL A 35 3.87 9.29 -2.32
N PHE A 36 3.15 10.07 -1.53
CA PHE A 36 2.46 11.26 -2.01
C PHE A 36 3.48 12.39 -2.25
N ILE A 37 3.29 13.11 -3.34
CA ILE A 37 4.13 14.22 -3.79
C ILE A 37 3.44 15.59 -3.68
N LYS A 38 2.12 15.62 -3.47
CA LYS A 38 1.29 16.81 -3.27
C LYS A 38 0.38 16.63 -2.04
N PRO A 39 -0.01 17.74 -1.36
CA PRO A 39 0.47 19.11 -1.57
C PRO A 39 1.90 19.34 -1.06
N VAL A 40 2.44 18.42 -0.27
CA VAL A 40 3.82 18.43 0.21
C VAL A 40 4.54 17.20 -0.34
N ARG A 41 5.78 17.37 -0.79
CA ARG A 41 6.57 16.28 -1.36
C ARG A 41 6.98 15.25 -0.30
N ALA A 42 6.92 13.98 -0.68
CA ALA A 42 7.45 12.85 0.07
C ALA A 42 6.72 12.62 1.41
N VAL A 43 5.44 12.26 1.31
CA VAL A 43 4.65 11.71 2.41
C VAL A 43 4.42 10.22 2.17
N ILE A 44 4.93 9.38 3.06
CA ILE A 44 4.83 7.92 2.91
C ILE A 44 3.55 7.38 3.55
N PHE A 45 2.94 6.40 2.89
CA PHE A 45 1.91 5.53 3.40
C PHE A 45 2.27 4.07 3.13
N GLU A 46 2.17 3.23 4.13
CA GLU A 46 2.60 1.83 4.06
C GLU A 46 1.41 0.88 4.30
N HIS A 47 0.91 0.21 3.26
CA HIS A 47 -0.22 -0.72 3.42
C HIS A 47 0.07 -1.84 4.41
N ARG A 48 1.27 -2.44 4.35
CA ARG A 48 1.68 -3.54 5.24
C ARG A 48 1.52 -3.19 6.72
N PHE A 49 1.96 -1.99 7.10
CA PHE A 49 1.86 -1.52 8.48
C PHE A 49 0.39 -1.32 8.90
N HIS A 50 -0.46 -0.78 8.02
CA HIS A 50 -1.87 -0.54 8.32
C HIS A 50 -2.68 -1.83 8.38
N LEU A 51 -2.50 -2.75 7.43
CA LEU A 51 -3.15 -4.07 7.44
C LEU A 51 -2.74 -4.90 8.65
N GLY A 52 -1.48 -4.77 9.10
CA GLY A 52 -0.98 -5.38 10.34
C GLY A 52 -1.68 -4.89 11.62
N LYS A 53 -2.50 -3.83 11.56
CA LYS A 53 -3.31 -3.33 12.69
C LYS A 53 -4.74 -3.87 12.72
N LYS A 54 -4.98 -5.04 12.11
CA LYS A 54 -6.31 -5.66 11.97
C LYS A 54 -7.29 -4.81 11.13
N LEU A 55 -6.75 -3.93 10.29
CA LEU A 55 -7.52 -3.24 9.26
C LEU A 55 -7.58 -4.12 8.01
N ASN A 56 -8.64 -3.94 7.23
CA ASN A 56 -8.83 -4.62 5.96
C ASN A 56 -9.05 -3.60 4.83
N CYS A 57 -9.13 -4.06 3.59
CA CYS A 57 -9.28 -3.19 2.43
C CYS A 57 -10.49 -2.25 2.53
N LEU A 58 -11.59 -2.73 3.12
CA LEU A 58 -12.84 -1.97 3.29
C LEU A 58 -12.76 -0.97 4.44
N SER A 59 -11.74 -1.05 5.31
CA SER A 59 -11.51 -0.05 6.36
C SER A 59 -11.11 1.31 5.78
N CYS A 60 -10.56 1.33 4.56
CA CYS A 60 -10.12 2.55 3.88
C CYS A 60 -10.84 2.79 2.55
N HIS A 61 -11.14 1.73 1.79
CA HIS A 61 -11.66 1.85 0.43
C HIS A 61 -13.14 1.46 0.32
N PRO A 62 -13.93 2.18 -0.49
CA PRO A 62 -13.57 3.39 -1.23
C PRO A 62 -13.72 4.68 -0.41
N ASP A 63 -14.21 4.57 0.82
CA ASP A 63 -14.79 5.69 1.57
C ASP A 63 -13.76 6.78 1.93
N LEU A 64 -12.60 6.40 2.48
CA LEU A 64 -11.53 7.33 2.84
C LEU A 64 -10.62 7.64 1.65
N PHE A 65 -10.31 6.60 0.85
CA PHE A 65 -9.41 6.69 -0.29
C PHE A 65 -9.95 5.88 -1.47
N ALA A 66 -9.76 6.38 -2.69
CA ALA A 66 -9.91 5.55 -3.88
C ALA A 66 -8.78 4.51 -3.94
N LYS A 67 -9.01 3.40 -4.65
CA LYS A 67 -7.99 2.33 -4.80
C LYS A 67 -6.80 2.76 -5.66
N LYS A 68 -6.97 3.79 -6.50
CA LYS A 68 -5.91 4.31 -7.35
C LYS A 68 -4.94 5.13 -6.50
N ALA A 69 -3.66 4.71 -6.46
CA ALA A 69 -2.60 5.42 -5.77
C ALA A 69 -2.48 6.86 -6.27
N GLY A 70 -2.29 7.80 -5.34
CA GLY A 70 -2.15 9.23 -5.63
C GLY A 70 -3.42 9.96 -6.06
N GLU A 71 -4.56 9.29 -6.29
CA GLU A 71 -5.79 9.96 -6.73
C GLU A 71 -6.29 11.01 -5.73
N VAL A 72 -6.09 10.75 -4.43
CA VAL A 72 -6.48 11.68 -3.36
C VAL A 72 -5.71 13.00 -3.40
N GLU A 73 -4.53 13.04 -4.03
CA GLU A 73 -3.68 14.23 -4.12
C GLU A 73 -4.28 15.35 -4.96
N GLU A 74 -5.23 15.01 -5.83
CA GLU A 74 -5.96 15.98 -6.67
C GLU A 74 -7.15 16.60 -5.93
N LYS A 75 -7.46 16.15 -4.70
CA LYS A 75 -8.53 16.73 -3.89
C LYS A 75 -8.02 17.96 -3.13
N GLU A 76 -8.70 19.09 -3.32
CA GLU A 76 -8.36 20.36 -2.64
C GLU A 76 -8.40 20.26 -1.11
N ASP A 77 -9.24 19.37 -0.57
CA ASP A 77 -9.37 19.17 0.87
C ASP A 77 -8.38 18.15 1.45
N PHE A 78 -7.44 17.62 0.67
CA PHE A 78 -6.37 16.72 1.14
C PHE A 78 -5.26 17.52 1.85
N THR A 79 -5.61 18.08 3.00
CA THR A 79 -4.76 18.98 3.79
C THR A 79 -4.77 18.62 5.27
N MET A 80 -3.73 19.02 6.01
CA MET A 80 -3.66 18.84 7.47
C MET A 80 -4.88 19.42 8.20
N ALA A 81 -5.45 20.52 7.71
CA ALA A 81 -6.66 21.11 8.28
C ALA A 81 -7.87 20.15 8.20
N SER A 82 -8.02 19.42 7.08
CA SER A 82 -9.03 18.37 6.98
C SER A 82 -8.70 17.15 7.82
N PHE A 83 -7.41 16.79 7.93
CA PHE A 83 -6.99 15.66 8.75
C PHE A 83 -7.33 15.91 10.23
N ASN A 84 -7.09 17.13 10.70
CA ASN A 84 -7.48 17.57 12.05
C ASN A 84 -8.99 17.54 12.31
N ARG A 85 -9.82 17.51 11.25
CA ARG A 85 -11.28 17.34 11.32
C ARG A 85 -11.73 15.89 11.14
N GLY A 86 -10.81 14.92 11.24
CA GLY A 86 -11.13 13.50 11.17
C GLY A 86 -11.28 12.94 9.75
N LYS A 87 -10.78 13.64 8.72
CA LYS A 87 -10.74 13.13 7.34
C LYS A 87 -9.42 12.43 7.04
N TYR A 88 -9.42 11.56 6.04
CA TYR A 88 -8.21 10.91 5.51
C TYR A 88 -7.38 10.26 6.61
N CYS A 89 -6.08 10.56 6.69
CA CYS A 89 -5.16 10.06 7.72
C CYS A 89 -5.70 10.32 9.13
N GLY A 90 -6.28 11.51 9.35
CA GLY A 90 -6.79 11.92 10.66
C GLY A 90 -8.07 11.21 11.10
N LYS A 91 -8.69 10.37 10.24
CA LYS A 91 -9.81 9.51 10.65
C LYS A 91 -9.40 8.54 11.76
N CYS A 92 -8.14 8.12 11.76
CA CYS A 92 -7.57 7.22 12.77
C CYS A 92 -6.38 7.86 13.49
N HIS A 93 -5.59 8.72 12.83
CA HIS A 93 -4.53 9.49 13.47
C HIS A 93 -5.11 10.71 14.23
N ASP A 94 -6.02 10.44 15.16
CA ASP A 94 -6.79 11.41 15.94
C ASP A 94 -6.19 11.67 17.34
N GLY A 95 -5.21 10.87 17.77
CA GLY A 95 -4.61 10.92 19.11
C GLY A 95 -5.19 9.91 20.11
N THR A 96 -6.22 9.16 19.71
CA THR A 96 -6.90 8.13 20.51
C THR A 96 -6.82 6.75 19.85
N THR A 97 -7.20 6.64 18.58
CA THR A 97 -7.15 5.40 17.78
C THR A 97 -5.70 5.10 17.37
N ALA A 98 -4.97 6.13 16.97
CA ALA A 98 -3.53 6.12 16.69
C ALA A 98 -2.91 7.47 17.10
N PHE A 99 -1.59 7.62 16.94
CA PHE A 99 -0.94 8.90 17.21
C PHE A 99 -1.56 10.03 16.38
N SER A 100 -1.71 11.21 16.96
CA SER A 100 -2.35 12.35 16.29
C SER A 100 -1.53 12.83 15.09
N VAL A 101 -2.21 13.22 14.01
CA VAL A 101 -1.60 13.88 12.84
C VAL A 101 -0.84 15.17 13.20
N ASN A 102 -1.11 15.78 14.36
CA ASN A 102 -0.38 16.96 14.85
C ASN A 102 0.92 16.60 15.58
N THR A 103 1.29 15.32 15.61
CA THR A 103 2.47 14.81 16.30
C THR A 103 3.29 13.94 15.36
N LYS A 104 4.57 13.73 15.70
CA LYS A 104 5.46 12.80 14.97
C LYS A 104 5.51 13.07 13.46
N CYS A 105 5.61 14.34 13.05
CA CYS A 105 5.53 14.77 11.64
C CYS A 105 6.43 13.95 10.70
N VAL A 106 7.64 13.63 11.16
CA VAL A 106 8.67 12.89 10.39
C VAL A 106 8.34 11.42 10.13
N TRP A 107 7.28 10.88 10.75
CA TRP A 107 6.85 9.50 10.52
C TRP A 107 6.10 9.35 9.20
N CYS A 108 5.44 10.42 8.74
CA CYS A 108 4.81 10.46 7.43
C CYS A 108 5.61 11.33 6.46
N HIS A 109 6.06 12.51 6.91
CA HIS A 109 6.81 13.46 6.08
C HIS A 109 8.30 13.14 6.10
N ILE A 110 8.73 12.25 5.21
CA ILE A 110 10.11 11.76 5.15
C ILE A 110 11.06 12.73 4.42
N GLY A 111 10.49 13.71 3.71
CA GLY A 111 11.24 14.72 2.95
C GLY A 111 12.01 14.15 1.76
N VAL A 112 12.69 15.03 1.02
CA VAL A 112 13.42 14.65 -0.21
C VAL A 112 14.47 13.58 0.07
N GLN A 113 15.20 13.70 1.18
CA GLN A 113 16.24 12.71 1.52
C GLN A 113 15.64 11.37 1.94
N GLY A 114 14.51 11.37 2.65
CA GLY A 114 13.82 10.12 2.98
C GLY A 114 13.30 9.41 1.73
N HIS A 115 12.77 10.17 0.76
CA HIS A 115 12.32 9.60 -0.50
C HIS A 115 13.45 8.99 -1.31
N LYS A 116 14.59 9.67 -1.45
CA LYS A 116 15.78 9.12 -2.11
C LYS A 116 16.23 7.80 -1.48
N ARG A 117 16.25 7.72 -0.15
CA ARG A 117 16.60 6.48 0.57
C ARG A 117 15.61 5.34 0.32
N LEU A 118 14.32 5.64 0.18
CA LEU A 118 13.33 4.62 -0.20
C LEU A 118 13.56 4.12 -1.62
N GLU A 119 13.80 5.04 -2.57
CA GLU A 119 14.14 4.67 -3.95
C GLU A 119 15.41 3.81 -4.00
N GLU A 120 16.44 4.16 -3.24
CA GLU A 120 17.68 3.37 -3.13
C GLU A 120 17.41 1.98 -2.56
N TYR A 121 16.64 1.87 -1.48
CA TYR A 121 16.26 0.59 -0.86
C TYR A 121 15.44 -0.30 -1.80
N GLU A 122 14.46 0.26 -2.50
CA GLU A 122 13.63 -0.48 -3.48
C GLU A 122 14.44 -0.95 -4.70
N LEU A 123 15.47 -0.19 -5.08
CA LEU A 123 16.40 -0.53 -6.16
C LEU A 123 17.56 -1.43 -5.71
N GLY A 124 17.63 -1.79 -4.42
CA GLY A 124 18.68 -2.65 -3.86
C GLY A 124 20.08 -2.04 -3.96
N LYS A 125 20.19 -0.72 -3.89
CA LYS A 125 21.46 0.03 -3.87
C LYS A 125 21.90 0.32 -2.45
#